data_AF-D3T6T8-F1
#
_entry.id   AF-D3T6T8-F1
#
_cell.length_a   1.000
_cell.length_b   1.000
_cell.length_c   1.000
_cell.angle_alpha   90.00
_cell.angle_beta   90.00
_cell.angle_gamma   90.00
#
_symmetry.space_group_name_H-M   'P 1'
#
loop_
_entity.id
_entity.type
_entity.pdbx_description
1 polymer ?
#
loop_
_entity_poly.entity_id
_entity_poly.type
_entity_poly.pdbx_seq_one_letter_code
_entity_poly.pdbx_strand_id
1 'polypeptide(L)'
;MYYHGYVDISTINKKITNEVSMVIKLLAEKIAVEYEKILKEKEINEIKIKLNDDQIKILTLEAKGYRELDIAEALGIEVVTVKYNKRKIVEKLEVKNIKEAVIRAVKLGLIDVD
;
A
#
# COMPACT_ATOMS: atom_id res chain seq x y z
N MET A 1 -5.97 -8.07 7.56
CA MET A 1 -6.53 -8.05 8.93
C MET A 1 -7.83 -7.27 8.84
N TYR A 2 -8.99 -7.91 9.05
CA TYR A 2 -10.27 -7.21 8.99
C TYR A 2 -10.49 -6.50 10.32
N TYR A 3 -10.39 -5.18 10.32
CA TYR A 3 -10.72 -4.37 11.49
C TYR A 3 -12.24 -4.37 11.66
N HIS A 4 -12.71 -4.96 12.76
CA HIS A 4 -14.13 -4.94 13.12
C HIS A 4 -14.34 -3.84 14.15
N GLY A 5 -15.10 -2.80 13.75
CA GLY A 5 -15.59 -1.76 14.65
C GLY A 5 -17.11 -1.86 14.81
N TYR A 6 -17.64 -1.35 15.92
CA TYR A 6 -19.08 -1.22 16.13
C TYR A 6 -19.41 0.23 16.46
N VAL A 7 -20.53 0.71 15.93
CA VAL A 7 -21.10 2.02 16.28
C VAL A 7 -22.30 1.75 17.18
N ASP A 8 -22.19 2.16 18.44
CA ASP A 8 -23.28 2.09 19.40
C ASP A 8 -24.06 3.41 19.44
N ILE A 9 -25.39 3.32 19.52
CA ILE A 9 -26.26 4.48 19.73
C ILE A 9 -27.25 4.18 20.83
N SER A 10 -27.35 5.12 21.77
CA SER A 10 -28.34 5.13 22.83
C SER A 10 -29.16 6.42 22.81
N THR A 11 -30.43 6.33 23.18
CA THR A 11 -31.33 7.49 23.30
C THR A 11 -31.97 7.52 24.68
N ILE A 12 -32.26 8.71 25.19
CA ILE A 12 -32.97 8.90 26.47
C ILE A 12 -34.36 9.45 26.17
N ASN A 13 -35.39 8.79 26.72
CA ASN A 13 -36.80 9.22 26.67
C ASN A 13 -37.41 9.39 25.26
N LYS A 14 -36.75 8.89 24.21
CA LYS A 14 -37.24 8.88 22.81
C LYS A 14 -36.82 7.60 22.11
N LYS A 15 -37.70 7.06 21.24
CA LYS A 15 -37.38 5.90 20.41
C LYS A 15 -36.57 6.35 19.19
N ILE A 16 -35.59 5.54 18.77
CA ILE A 16 -34.90 5.74 17.49
C ILE A 16 -35.91 5.55 16.36
N THR A 17 -36.05 6.54 15.49
CA THR A 17 -36.91 6.45 14.30
C THR A 17 -36.15 5.83 13.13
N ASN A 18 -36.87 5.39 12.11
CA ASN A 18 -36.28 4.74 10.93
C ASN A 18 -35.32 5.67 10.18
N GLU A 19 -35.65 6.96 10.09
CA GLU A 19 -34.83 7.97 9.43
C GLU A 19 -33.48 8.14 10.15
N VAL A 20 -33.52 8.24 11.48
CA VAL A 20 -32.31 8.34 12.31
C VAL A 20 -31.48 7.06 12.16
N SER A 21 -32.11 5.89 12.15
CA SER A 21 -31.43 4.61 11.91
C SER A 21 -30.77 4.53 10.53
N MET A 22 -31.40 5.06 9.48
CA MET A 22 -30.81 5.12 8.13
C MET A 22 -29.60 6.04 8.09
N VAL A 23 -29.69 7.24 8.69
CA VAL A 23 -28.56 8.17 8.78
C VAL A 23 -27.38 7.54 9.52
N ILE A 24 -27.64 6.86 10.63
CA ILE A 24 -26.64 6.11 11.39
C ILE A 24 -25.92 5.07 10.52
N LYS A 25 -26.67 4.27 9.74
CA LYS A 25 -26.08 3.24 8.87
C LYS A 25 -25.15 3.85 7.83
N LEU A 26 -25.60 4.92 7.16
CA LEU A 26 -24.79 5.64 6.17
C LEU A 26 -23.52 6.24 6.80
N LEU A 27 -23.62 6.78 8.02
CA LEU A 27 -22.47 7.29 8.75
C LEU A 27 -21.49 6.17 9.11
N ALA A 28 -21.99 5.01 9.57
CA ALA A 28 -21.15 3.88 9.90
C ALA A 28 -20.40 3.35 8.65
N GLU A 29 -21.07 3.23 7.51
CA GLU A 29 -20.45 2.87 6.24
C GLU A 29 -19.37 3.88 5.83
N LYS A 30 -19.67 5.19 5.94
CA LYS A 30 -18.70 6.23 5.63
C LYS A 30 -17.46 6.16 6.54
N ILE A 31 -17.67 5.96 7.84
CA ILE A 31 -16.56 5.81 8.80
C ILE A 31 -15.69 4.61 8.42
N ALA A 32 -16.29 3.47 8.05
CA ALA A 32 -15.54 2.29 7.64
C ALA A 32 -14.66 2.56 6.41
N VAL A 33 -15.23 3.21 5.39
CA VAL A 33 -14.50 3.56 4.15
C VAL A 33 -13.35 4.52 4.43
N GLU A 34 -13.58 5.59 5.20
CA GLU A 34 -12.52 6.56 5.55
C GLU A 34 -11.44 5.92 6.42
N TYR A 35 -11.81 5.02 7.33
CA TYR A 35 -10.86 4.30 8.16
C TYR A 35 -9.94 3.40 7.34
N GLU A 36 -10.48 2.66 6.37
CA GLU A 36 -9.66 1.87 5.44
C GLU A 36 -8.70 2.73 4.62
N LYS A 37 -9.13 3.94 4.22
CA LYS A 37 -8.28 4.88 3.49
C LYS A 37 -7.10 5.34 4.35
N ILE A 38 -7.34 5.73 5.61
CA ILE A 38 -6.29 6.12 6.56
C ILE A 38 -5.29 4.97 6.77
N LEU A 39 -5.78 3.73 6.90
CA LEU A 39 -4.90 2.57 7.05
C LEU A 39 -4.01 2.34 5.82
N LYS A 40 -4.58 2.43 4.62
CA LYS A 40 -3.83 2.32 3.36
C LYS A 40 -2.78 3.43 3.24
N GLU A 41 -3.13 4.67 3.54
CA GLU A 41 -2.19 5.79 3.53
C GLU A 41 -1.06 5.60 4.54
N LYS A 42 -1.36 5.07 5.73
CA LYS A 42 -0.34 4.74 6.73
C LYS A 42 0.59 3.63 6.26
N GLU A 43 0.05 2.55 5.68
CA GLU A 43 0.85 1.45 5.11
C GLU A 43 1.76 1.96 3.99
N ILE A 44 1.21 2.75 3.04
CA ILE A 44 1.98 3.35 1.95
C ILE A 44 3.10 4.23 2.49
N ASN A 45 2.83 5.09 3.47
CA ASN A 45 3.85 5.95 4.08
C ASN A 45 4.93 5.15 4.81
N GLU A 46 4.56 4.10 5.54
CA GLU A 46 5.53 3.23 6.21
C GLU A 46 6.43 2.51 5.20
N ILE A 47 5.86 1.99 4.11
CA ILE A 47 6.60 1.35 3.03
C ILE A 47 7.51 2.36 2.31
N LYS A 48 7.02 3.58 2.07
CA LYS A 48 7.80 4.67 1.46
C LYS A 48 8.96 5.13 2.35
N ILE A 49 8.84 5.05 3.67
CA ILE A 49 9.96 5.29 4.59
C ILE A 49 10.95 4.11 4.55
N LYS A 50 10.45 2.88 4.41
CA LYS A 50 11.28 1.68 4.33
C LYS A 50 12.06 1.62 3.02
N LEU A 51 11.44 1.89 1.87
CA LEU A 51 12.10 1.89 0.56
C LEU A 51 12.77 3.24 0.31
N ASN A 52 14.02 3.24 -0.13
CA ASN A 52 14.68 4.48 -0.55
C ASN A 52 14.46 4.75 -2.05
N ASP A 53 14.83 5.94 -2.50
CA ASP A 53 14.64 6.37 -3.89
C ASP A 53 15.30 5.44 -4.91
N ASP A 54 16.47 4.89 -4.59
CA ASP A 54 17.16 3.96 -5.50
C ASP A 54 16.43 2.61 -5.60
N GLN A 55 15.82 2.14 -4.52
CA GLN A 55 14.98 0.95 -4.53
C GLN A 55 13.71 1.17 -5.35
N ILE A 56 13.10 2.37 -5.30
CA ILE A 56 11.96 2.75 -6.14
C ILE A 56 12.38 2.75 -7.63
N LYS A 57 13.54 3.32 -7.97
CA LYS A 57 14.07 3.32 -9.35
C LYS A 57 14.29 1.90 -9.88
N ILE A 58 14.94 1.03 -9.09
CA ILE A 58 15.16 -0.37 -9.46
C ILE A 58 13.81 -1.07 -9.71
N LEU A 59 12.83 -0.86 -8.83
CA LEU A 59 11.52 -1.49 -8.98
C LEU A 59 10.75 -0.98 -10.20
N THR A 60 10.92 0.30 -10.55
CA THR A 60 10.36 0.90 -11.77
C THR A 60 10.99 0.29 -13.04
N LEU A 61 12.31 0.11 -13.07
CA LEU A 61 12.99 -0.53 -14.20
C LEU A 61 12.62 -2.02 -14.33
N GLU A 62 12.44 -2.73 -13.22
CA GLU A 62 11.91 -4.09 -13.21
C GLU A 62 10.49 -4.15 -13.79
N ALA A 63 9.62 -3.19 -13.46
CA ALA A 63 8.28 -3.11 -14.02
C ALA A 63 8.29 -2.90 -15.54
N LYS A 64 9.29 -2.18 -16.06
CA LYS A 64 9.54 -1.97 -17.49
C LYS A 64 10.22 -3.16 -18.18
N GLY A 65 10.57 -4.22 -17.44
CA GLY A 65 11.16 -5.44 -17.99
C GLY A 65 12.67 -5.40 -18.21
N TYR A 66 13.38 -4.43 -17.62
CA TYR A 66 14.84 -4.35 -17.69
C TYR A 66 15.49 -5.53 -16.96
N ARG A 67 16.63 -6.00 -17.46
CA ARG A 67 17.41 -7.05 -16.79
C ARG A 67 18.39 -6.42 -15.80
N GLU A 68 18.95 -7.24 -14.91
CA GLU A 68 19.88 -6.76 -13.87
C GLU A 68 21.10 -6.02 -14.42
N LEU A 69 21.60 -6.42 -15.58
CA LEU A 69 22.69 -5.73 -16.28
C LEU A 69 22.26 -4.36 -16.78
N ASP A 70 21.10 -4.28 -17.43
CA ASP A 70 20.55 -3.02 -17.96
C ASP A 70 20.24 -2.04 -16.82
N ILE A 71 19.77 -2.54 -15.67
CA ILE A 71 19.52 -1.74 -14.47
C ILE A 71 20.82 -1.21 -13.86
N ALA A 72 21.84 -2.07 -13.78
CA ALA A 72 23.15 -1.71 -13.27
C ALA A 72 23.77 -0.58 -14.11
N GLU A 73 23.70 -0.71 -15.43
CA GLU A 73 24.16 0.31 -16.37
C GLU A 73 23.34 1.60 -16.25
N ALA A 74 22.00 1.51 -16.25
CA ALA A 74 21.12 2.67 -16.17
C ALA A 74 21.28 3.48 -14.88
N LEU A 75 21.66 2.84 -13.77
CA LEU A 75 21.84 3.48 -12.47
C LEU A 75 23.32 3.76 -12.13
N GLY A 76 24.27 3.33 -12.97
CA GLY A 76 25.71 3.49 -12.72
C GLY A 76 26.19 2.74 -11.48
N ILE A 77 25.63 1.57 -11.20
CA ILE A 77 25.97 0.73 -10.03
C ILE A 77 26.36 -0.67 -10.45
N GLU A 78 27.04 -1.39 -9.57
CA GLU A 78 27.39 -2.79 -9.82
C GLU A 78 26.17 -3.71 -9.83
N VAL A 79 26.20 -4.75 -10.67
CA VAL A 79 25.15 -5.79 -10.75
C VAL A 79 24.91 -6.47 -9.39
N VAL A 80 25.97 -6.66 -8.60
CA VAL A 80 25.85 -7.20 -7.23
C VAL A 80 25.02 -6.29 -6.33
N THR A 81 25.10 -4.98 -6.51
CA THR A 81 24.33 -3.97 -5.77
C THR A 81 22.86 -3.99 -6.21
N VAL A 82 22.57 -4.22 -7.50
CA VAL A 82 21.20 -4.46 -7.99
C VAL A 82 20.60 -5.69 -7.32
N LYS A 83 21.31 -6.83 -7.32
CA LYS A 83 20.85 -8.07 -6.67
C LYS A 83 20.60 -7.89 -5.17
N TYR A 84 21.50 -7.19 -4.50
CA TYR A 84 21.34 -6.85 -3.09
C TYR A 84 20.06 -6.03 -2.84
N ASN A 85 19.84 -4.97 -3.62
CA ASN A 85 18.66 -4.12 -3.48
C ASN A 85 17.37 -4.87 -3.82
N LYS A 86 17.35 -5.71 -4.86
CA LYS A 86 16.21 -6.58 -5.17
C LYS A 86 15.80 -7.44 -3.99
N ARG A 87 16.76 -8.09 -3.34
CA ARG A 87 16.49 -8.89 -2.13
C ARG A 87 15.90 -8.01 -1.01
N LYS A 88 16.47 -6.82 -0.79
CA LYS A 88 15.96 -5.87 0.21
C LYS A 88 14.57 -5.34 -0.11
N ILE A 89 14.23 -5.13 -1.38
CA ILE A 89 12.89 -4.75 -1.80
C ILE A 89 11.90 -5.87 -1.49
N VAL A 90 12.23 -7.11 -1.85
CA VAL A 90 11.40 -8.29 -1.58
C VAL A 90 11.15 -8.47 -0.08
N GLU A 91 12.19 -8.31 0.75
CA GLU A 91 12.09 -8.31 2.21
C GLU A 91 11.19 -7.19 2.74
N LYS A 92 11.42 -5.93 2.30
CA LYS A 92 10.69 -4.75 2.79
C LYS A 92 9.23 -4.72 2.34
N LEU A 93 8.92 -5.28 1.18
CA LEU A 93 7.56 -5.42 0.66
C LEU A 93 6.88 -6.72 1.09
N GLU A 94 7.56 -7.57 1.87
CA GLU A 94 7.01 -8.82 2.42
C GLU A 94 6.38 -9.72 1.34
N VAL A 95 7.08 -9.86 0.22
CA VAL A 95 6.67 -10.69 -0.93
C VAL A 95 7.68 -11.79 -1.19
N LYS A 96 7.38 -12.73 -2.10
CA LYS A 96 8.26 -13.89 -2.34
C LYS A 96 9.33 -13.62 -3.40
N ASN A 97 9.07 -12.70 -4.32
CA ASN A 97 9.95 -12.45 -5.45
C ASN A 97 9.73 -11.03 -6.02
N ILE A 98 10.64 -10.62 -6.90
CA ILE A 98 10.63 -9.27 -7.47
C ILE A 98 9.40 -8.98 -8.34
N LYS A 99 8.81 -10.00 -8.99
CA LYS A 99 7.59 -9.82 -9.79
C LYS A 99 6.39 -9.51 -8.90
N GLU A 100 6.26 -10.21 -7.78
CA GLU A 100 5.26 -9.89 -6.75
C GLU A 100 5.51 -8.50 -6.15
N ALA A 101 6.77 -8.11 -5.97
CA ALA A 101 7.14 -6.78 -5.50
C ALA A 101 6.66 -5.67 -6.45
N VAL A 102 6.86 -5.85 -7.76
CA VAL A 102 6.34 -4.94 -8.79
C VAL A 102 4.81 -4.84 -8.69
N ILE A 103 4.10 -5.98 -8.67
CA ILE A 103 2.62 -5.98 -8.58
C ILE A 103 2.14 -5.27 -7.32
N ARG A 104 2.78 -5.53 -6.16
CA ARG A 104 2.42 -4.89 -4.90
C ARG A 104 2.70 -3.39 -4.93
N ALA A 105 3.83 -2.96 -5.48
CA ALA A 105 4.19 -1.56 -5.58
C ALA A 105 3.25 -0.77 -6.50
N VAL A 106 2.79 -1.35 -7.60
CA VAL A 106 1.77 -0.75 -8.47
C VAL A 106 0.45 -0.61 -7.73
N LYS A 107 0.00 -1.66 -7.02
CA LYS A 107 -1.24 -1.60 -6.21
C LYS A 107 -1.19 -0.55 -5.10
N LEU A 108 0.00 -0.30 -4.56
CA LEU A 108 0.24 0.70 -3.52
C LEU A 108 0.50 2.11 -4.09
N GLY A 109 0.54 2.29 -5.42
CA GLY A 109 0.84 3.56 -6.06
C GLY A 109 2.28 4.05 -5.80
N LEU A 110 3.21 3.14 -5.53
CA LEU A 110 4.63 3.47 -5.32
C LEU A 110 5.38 3.65 -6.64
N ILE A 111 4.91 3.00 -7.71
CA ILE A 111 5.42 3.10 -9.07
C ILE A 111 4.24 3.03 -10.04
N ASP A 112 4.38 3.69 -11.18
CA ASP A 112 3.44 3.60 -12.30
C ASP A 112 4.01 2.70 -13.40
N VAL A 113 3.13 1.96 -14.07
CA VAL A 113 3.45 1.18 -15.27
C VAL A 113 2.69 1.85 -16.41
N ASP A 114 3.44 2.51 -17.29
CA ASP A 114 2.90 3.10 -18.54
C ASP A 114 2.28 2.01 -19.45
#